data_AF-A0A1J0KS51-F1
#
_entry.id   AF-A0A1J0KS51-F1
#
_cell.length_a   1.000
_cell.length_b   1.000
_cell.length_c   1.000
_cell.angle_alpha   90.00
_cell.angle_beta   90.00
_cell.angle_gamma   90.00
#
_symmetry.space_group_name_H-M   'P 1'
#
loop_
_entity.id
_entity.type
_entity.pdbx_description
1 polymer ?
#
loop_
_entity_poly.entity_id
_entity_poly.type
_entity_poly.pdbx_seq_one_letter_code
_entity_poly.pdbx_strand_id
1 'polypeptide(L)'
;MKKISLILLAMLVFSLSIADSNSNSYPIEYVSNPGKYNNCLATDTTNGAFIRCLPSDQPKNCSDKIWKEIQSIKMPLCLINNGEGMRNK
;
A
#
# COMPACT_ATOMS: atom_id res chain seq x y z
N MET A 1 39.01 30.52 -28.26
CA MET A 1 38.11 29.43 -28.69
C MET A 1 38.11 28.32 -27.64
N LYS A 2 37.19 28.36 -26.67
CA LYS A 2 37.06 27.32 -25.65
C LYS A 2 35.59 26.87 -25.66
N LYS A 3 35.33 25.81 -26.41
CA LYS A 3 34.00 25.25 -26.74
C LYS A 3 33.40 24.47 -25.55
N ILE A 4 33.53 24.99 -24.34
CA ILE A 4 33.16 24.31 -23.08
C ILE A 4 31.67 24.60 -22.72
N SER A 5 30.91 25.15 -23.66
CA SER A 5 29.71 25.94 -23.36
C SER A 5 28.38 25.18 -23.27
N LEU A 6 28.24 23.90 -23.65
CA LEU A 6 26.90 23.29 -23.71
C LEU A 6 26.80 21.86 -23.17
N ILE A 7 27.91 21.14 -23.09
CA ILE A 7 27.90 19.72 -22.72
C ILE A 7 27.74 19.54 -21.19
N LEU A 8 28.27 20.48 -20.38
CA LEU A 8 28.19 20.41 -18.92
C LEU A 8 26.79 20.73 -18.35
N LEU A 9 25.99 21.57 -19.03
CA LEU A 9 24.62 21.86 -18.58
C LEU A 9 23.64 20.73 -18.90
N ALA A 10 23.86 19.96 -19.97
CA ALA A 10 22.99 18.84 -20.36
C ALA A 10 23.06 17.64 -19.38
N MET A 11 24.16 17.53 -18.62
CA MET A 11 24.35 16.45 -17.64
C MET A 11 23.61 16.68 -16.32
N LEU A 12 23.21 17.92 -16.01
CA LEU A 12 22.53 18.28 -14.75
C LEU A 12 21.02 18.00 -14.76
N VAL A 13 20.42 17.79 -15.94
CA VAL A 13 18.97 17.58 -16.10
C VAL A 13 18.56 16.11 -16.19
N PHE A 14 19.51 15.17 -16.23
CA PHE A 14 19.20 13.73 -16.33
C PHE A 14 18.81 13.05 -15.00
N SER A 15 18.87 13.76 -13.87
CA SER A 15 18.68 13.14 -12.54
C SER A 15 17.25 13.19 -11.99
N LEU A 16 16.26 13.67 -12.73
CA LEU A 16 14.87 13.79 -12.24
C LEU A 16 13.94 12.82 -12.96
N SER A 17 14.09 11.52 -12.73
CA SER A 17 13.09 10.53 -13.11
C SER A 17 13.14 9.28 -12.22
N ILE A 18 12.82 9.45 -10.94
CA ILE A 18 12.26 8.33 -10.16
C ILE A 18 10.98 8.81 -9.50
N ALA A 19 9.92 8.88 -10.31
CA ALA A 19 8.56 8.78 -9.78
C ALA A 19 8.32 7.29 -9.52
N ASP A 20 8.65 6.86 -8.30
CA ASP A 20 8.28 5.53 -7.83
C ASP A 20 6.75 5.50 -7.72
N SER A 21 6.10 4.97 -8.76
CA SER A 21 4.64 4.94 -8.89
C SER A 21 4.00 3.87 -7.99
N ASN A 22 4.80 3.24 -7.13
CA ASN A 22 4.38 2.24 -6.17
C ASN A 22 4.31 2.83 -4.76
N SER A 23 3.74 4.03 -4.61
CA SER A 23 3.38 4.54 -3.30
C SER A 23 2.25 3.66 -2.76
N ASN A 24 2.59 2.76 -1.83
CA ASN A 24 1.65 1.99 -1.01
C ASN A 24 0.92 2.95 -0.03
N SER A 25 0.31 4.01 -0.56
CA SER A 25 -0.44 4.96 0.22
C SER A 25 -1.79 4.35 0.53
N TYR A 26 -2.11 4.30 1.82
CA TYR A 26 -3.44 3.89 2.22
C TYR A 26 -4.50 4.85 1.67
N PRO A 27 -5.70 4.32 1.35
CA PRO A 27 -6.85 5.14 1.00
C PRO A 27 -7.13 6.21 2.05
N ILE A 28 -7.45 7.44 1.61
CA ILE A 28 -7.75 8.58 2.49
C ILE A 28 -8.81 8.21 3.53
N GLU A 29 -9.86 7.49 3.13
CA GLU A 29 -10.94 7.09 4.03
C GLU A 29 -10.45 6.23 5.21
N TYR A 30 -9.51 5.32 4.97
CA TYR A 30 -8.89 4.54 6.04
C TYR A 30 -8.00 5.42 6.92
N VAL A 31 -7.21 6.31 6.32
CA VAL A 31 -6.30 7.21 7.06
C VAL A 31 -7.09 8.18 7.96
N SER A 32 -8.25 8.66 7.50
CA SER A 32 -9.11 9.55 8.28
C SER A 32 -9.79 8.86 9.47
N ASN A 33 -10.03 7.54 9.41
CA ASN A 33 -10.67 6.82 10.48
C ASN A 33 -10.21 5.34 10.57
N PRO A 34 -8.97 5.09 10.99
CA PRO A 34 -8.41 3.73 10.98
C PRO A 34 -9.15 2.80 11.95
N GLY A 35 -9.64 3.33 13.08
CA GLY A 35 -10.35 2.58 14.11
C GLY A 35 -11.59 1.85 13.60
N LYS A 36 -12.32 2.46 12.65
CA LYS A 36 -13.53 1.90 12.04
C LYS A 36 -13.26 0.55 11.36
N TYR A 37 -12.08 0.40 10.75
CA TYR A 37 -11.73 -0.72 9.89
C TYR A 37 -10.82 -1.74 10.58
N ASN A 38 -10.35 -1.47 11.79
CA ASN A 38 -9.33 -2.29 12.47
C ASN A 38 -9.72 -3.76 12.61
N ASN A 39 -10.99 -4.05 12.90
CA ASN A 39 -11.48 -5.42 13.04
C ASN A 39 -11.66 -6.15 11.70
N CYS A 40 -11.59 -5.42 10.59
CA CYS A 40 -11.80 -5.95 9.24
C CYS A 40 -10.50 -6.11 8.46
N LEU A 41 -9.39 -5.59 8.98
CA LEU A 41 -8.08 -5.63 8.33
C LEU A 41 -7.15 -6.56 9.09
N ALA A 42 -6.32 -7.28 8.35
CA ALA A 42 -5.21 -8.05 8.91
C ALA A 42 -3.92 -7.25 8.84
N THR A 43 -2.91 -7.72 9.57
CA THR A 43 -1.56 -7.18 9.51
C THR A 43 -0.68 -8.19 8.82
N ASP A 44 0.08 -7.73 7.84
CA ASP A 44 1.05 -8.54 7.11
C ASP A 44 2.46 -7.94 7.30
N THR A 45 3.48 -8.78 7.22
CA THR A 45 4.88 -8.37 7.36
C THR A 45 5.57 -8.60 6.03
N THR A 46 5.79 -7.53 5.28
CA THR A 46 6.47 -7.58 3.99
C THR A 46 7.77 -6.79 4.11
N ASN A 47 8.90 -7.44 3.80
CA ASN A 47 10.24 -6.82 3.85
C ASN A 47 10.57 -6.15 5.19
N GLY A 48 10.12 -6.74 6.31
CA GLY A 48 10.34 -6.20 7.66
C GLY A 48 9.43 -5.02 8.06
N ALA A 49 8.52 -4.60 7.19
CA ALA A 49 7.51 -3.58 7.49
C ALA A 49 6.15 -4.22 7.80
N PHE A 50 5.46 -3.70 8.81
CA PHE A 50 4.06 -4.04 9.07
C PHE A 50 3.14 -3.24 8.17
N ILE A 51 2.30 -3.93 7.42
CA ILE A 51 1.26 -3.32 6.59
C ILE A 51 -0.12 -3.78 7.03
N ARG A 52 -1.11 -2.92 6.86
CA ARG A 52 -2.52 -3.26 7.03
C ARG A 52 -3.06 -3.65 5.66
N CYS A 53 -3.85 -4.71 5.62
CA CYS A 53 -4.29 -5.27 4.36
C CYS A 53 -5.67 -5.91 4.50
N LEU A 54 -6.38 -5.98 3.39
CA LEU A 54 -7.67 -6.64 3.31
C LEU A 54 -7.45 -8.16 3.24
N PRO A 55 -7.97 -8.93 4.21
CA PRO A 55 -7.90 -10.39 4.16
C PRO A 55 -8.83 -10.96 3.08
N SER A 56 -8.63 -12.22 2.72
CA SER A 56 -9.48 -12.90 1.72
C SER A 56 -10.92 -13.12 2.21
N ASP A 57 -11.07 -13.42 3.49
CA ASP A 57 -12.35 -13.69 4.14
C ASP A 57 -12.63 -12.67 5.24
N GLN A 58 -13.93 -12.42 5.49
CA GLN A 58 -14.38 -11.52 6.54
C GLN A 58 -13.96 -12.04 7.93
N PRO A 59 -13.22 -11.25 8.74
CA PRO A 59 -12.92 -11.63 10.11
C PRO A 59 -14.17 -11.70 10.99
N LYS A 60 -14.20 -12.64 11.97
CA LYS A 60 -15.36 -12.84 12.87
C LYS A 60 -15.79 -11.59 13.64
N ASN A 61 -14.84 -10.72 13.97
CA ASN A 61 -15.06 -9.46 14.69
C ASN A 61 -15.35 -8.27 13.76
N CYS A 62 -15.31 -8.46 12.46
CA CYS A 62 -15.72 -7.46 11.48
C CYS A 62 -17.22 -7.54 11.25
N SER A 63 -17.94 -6.43 11.40
CA SER A 63 -19.37 -6.40 11.08
C SER A 63 -19.61 -6.40 9.58
N ASP A 64 -20.69 -7.04 9.13
CA ASP A 64 -21.04 -7.14 7.70
C ASP A 64 -21.15 -5.78 7.01
N LYS A 65 -21.65 -4.77 7.75
CA LYS A 65 -21.77 -3.40 7.25
C LYS A 65 -20.38 -2.84 6.91
N ILE A 66 -19.44 -2.92 7.85
CA ILE A 66 -18.09 -2.40 7.67
C ILE A 66 -17.31 -3.26 6.66
N TRP A 67 -17.55 -4.56 6.62
CA TRP A 67 -16.95 -5.46 5.63
C TRP A 67 -17.34 -5.08 4.20
N LYS A 68 -18.61 -4.76 3.95
CA LYS A 68 -19.06 -4.29 2.62
C LYS A 68 -18.45 -2.94 2.28
N GLU A 69 -18.37 -2.05 3.25
CA GLU A 69 -17.80 -0.71 3.06
C GLU A 69 -16.31 -0.79 2.72
N ILE A 70 -15.52 -1.54 3.48
CA ILE A 70 -14.06 -1.62 3.28
C ILE A 70 -13.68 -2.28 1.95
N GLN A 71 -14.52 -3.19 1.42
CA GLN A 71 -14.33 -3.78 0.09
C GLN A 71 -14.50 -2.78 -1.05
N SER A 72 -15.22 -1.67 -0.82
CA SER A 72 -15.34 -0.58 -1.80
C SER A 72 -14.12 0.34 -1.79
N ILE A 73 -13.25 0.22 -0.79
CA ILE A 73 -12.04 1.02 -0.62
C ILE A 73 -10.86 0.23 -1.23
N LYS A 74 -10.01 0.89 -2.01
CA LYS A 74 -8.80 0.27 -2.60
C LYS A 74 -7.70 -0.01 -1.56
N MET A 75 -7.91 -0.99 -0.70
CA MET A 75 -6.90 -1.49 0.23
C MET A 75 -6.03 -2.57 -0.44
N PRO A 76 -4.72 -2.66 -0.14
CA PRO A 76 -3.94 -3.81 -0.58
C PRO A 76 -4.50 -5.11 0.00
N LEU A 77 -4.50 -6.17 -0.80
CA LEU A 77 -4.80 -7.52 -0.31
C LEU A 77 -3.61 -8.04 0.50
N CYS A 78 -3.89 -8.85 1.53
CA CYS A 78 -2.83 -9.48 2.29
C CYS A 78 -2.06 -10.47 1.43
N LEU A 79 -0.74 -10.29 1.36
CA LEU A 79 0.14 -11.19 0.64
C LEU A 79 0.59 -12.25 1.62
N ILE A 80 -0.20 -13.30 1.71
CA ILE A 80 0.20 -14.44 2.51
C ILE A 80 1.44 -15.00 1.83
N ASN A 81 2.62 -14.74 2.40
CA ASN A 81 3.86 -15.31 1.91
C ASN A 81 3.68 -16.84 1.87
N ASN A 82 3.54 -17.38 0.67
CA ASN A 82 3.20 -18.78 0.36
C ASN A 82 1.82 -19.29 0.85
N GLY A 83 0.73 -18.63 0.48
CA GLY A 83 -0.53 -19.34 0.17
C GLY A 83 -1.39 -19.88 1.33
N GLU A 84 -1.13 -19.52 2.59
CA GLU A 84 -1.99 -19.93 3.72
C GLU A 84 -2.52 -18.74 4.53
N GLY A 85 -3.48 -18.02 3.94
CA GLY A 85 -4.16 -16.93 4.61
C GLY A 85 -5.07 -17.48 5.68
N MET A 86 -4.71 -17.22 6.93
CA MET A 86 -5.58 -17.21 8.12
C MET A 86 -6.81 -18.10 7.99
N ARG A 87 -6.61 -19.40 7.77
CA ARG A 87 -7.66 -20.41 7.85
C ARG A 87 -7.91 -20.69 9.34
N ASN A 88 -8.54 -19.74 10.01
CA ASN A 88 -9.03 -19.95 11.37
C ASN A 88 -10.29 -20.80 11.29
N LYS A 89 -10.08 -22.12 11.29
CA LYS A 89 -11.11 -23.15 11.50
C LYS A 89 -11.90 -22.88 12.78
#